data_AF-A0ABD6IRE8-F1
#
_entry.id   AF-A0ABD6IRE8-F1
#
_cell.length_a   1.000
_cell.length_b   1.000
_cell.length_c   1.000
_cell.angle_alpha   90.00
_cell.angle_beta   90.00
_cell.angle_gamma   90.00
#
_symmetry.space_group_name_H-M   'P 1'
#
loop_
_entity.id
_entity.type
_entity.pdbx_description
1 polymer ?
#
loop_
_entity_poly.entity_id
_entity_poly.type
_entity_poly.pdbx_seq_one_letter_code
_entity_poly.pdbx_strand_id
1 'polypeptide(L)'
;MITVSTRRRTTALTIPLVLGAALTGCADKHPDYQTDYSNHRPLRVTGHPSTGSLEAVQRVVWRLADGDVDGLAALDTEGGDARPAARAWIKAYGRAAARDEVTADFHEEGSVRQVVALHFTGPDRTQQLMVRIGEHDTWGIVLVNPEPTDVKKSGPAPTTR
;
A
#
# COMPACT_ATOMS: atom_id res chain seq x y z
N MET A 1 21.34 71.58 -31.04
CA MET A 1 20.50 71.25 -32.21
C MET A 1 20.65 69.76 -32.45
N ILE A 2 19.56 69.01 -32.36
CA ILE A 2 19.50 67.53 -32.33
C ILE A 2 19.45 66.99 -33.77
N THR A 3 20.19 65.94 -34.11
CA THR A 3 19.68 64.92 -35.04
C THR A 3 20.30 63.55 -34.76
N VAL A 4 19.41 62.57 -34.63
CA VAL A 4 19.60 61.20 -34.15
C VAL A 4 20.15 60.30 -35.25
N SER A 5 21.16 59.50 -34.94
CA SER A 5 21.73 58.47 -35.84
C SER A 5 21.04 57.13 -35.61
N THR A 6 20.31 56.62 -36.60
CA THR A 6 19.64 55.31 -36.55
C THR A 6 20.45 54.28 -37.34
N ARG A 7 21.32 53.52 -36.66
CA ARG A 7 21.94 52.30 -37.23
C ARG A 7 20.95 51.14 -37.12
N ARG A 8 20.44 50.67 -38.25
CA ARG A 8 19.77 49.35 -38.36
C ARG A 8 20.81 48.26 -38.09
N ARG A 9 20.68 47.53 -36.98
CA ARG A 9 21.44 46.32 -36.69
C ARG A 9 20.58 45.12 -37.05
N THR A 10 21.04 44.38 -38.05
CA THR A 10 20.47 43.13 -38.53
C THR A 10 20.60 42.07 -37.44
N THR A 11 19.48 41.40 -37.18
CA THR A 11 19.26 40.30 -36.25
C THR A 11 20.08 39.06 -36.67
N ALA A 12 20.87 38.50 -35.76
CA ALA A 12 21.40 37.14 -35.88
C ALA A 12 20.65 36.26 -34.87
N LEU A 13 19.89 35.30 -35.40
CA LEU A 13 19.12 34.32 -34.63
C LEU A 13 20.03 33.14 -34.29
N THR A 14 20.52 33.06 -33.05
CA THR A 14 21.22 31.88 -32.54
C THR A 14 20.20 30.91 -31.95
N ILE A 15 20.07 29.73 -32.56
CA ILE A 15 19.22 28.62 -32.11
C ILE A 15 19.94 27.87 -30.98
N PRO A 16 19.42 27.81 -29.74
CA PRO A 16 19.97 26.94 -28.72
C PRO A 16 19.54 25.48 -29.00
N LEU A 17 20.52 24.61 -29.21
CA LEU A 17 20.33 23.16 -29.30
C LEU A 17 20.08 22.61 -27.89
N VAL A 18 18.81 22.49 -27.49
CA VAL A 18 18.44 21.82 -26.23
C VAL A 18 18.50 20.31 -26.46
N LEU A 19 19.59 19.66 -26.02
CA LEU A 19 19.63 18.21 -25.85
C LEU A 19 18.77 17.86 -24.62
N GLY A 20 17.48 17.66 -24.85
CA GLY A 20 16.60 17.00 -23.89
C GLY A 20 16.92 15.51 -23.86
N ALA A 21 17.70 15.09 -22.86
CA ALA A 21 17.79 13.68 -22.50
C ALA A 21 16.41 13.23 -21.97
N ALA A 22 15.59 12.65 -22.84
CA ALA A 22 14.38 11.95 -22.45
C ALA A 22 14.80 10.67 -21.71
N LEU A 23 15.07 10.79 -20.41
CA LEU A 23 14.93 9.66 -19.51
C LEU A 23 13.44 9.34 -19.48
N THR A 24 13.01 8.42 -20.34
CA THR A 24 11.75 7.71 -20.16
C THR A 24 11.90 6.87 -18.90
N GLY A 25 11.77 7.54 -17.75
CA GLY A 25 11.63 6.86 -16.46
C GLY A 25 10.46 5.91 -16.59
N CYS A 26 10.64 4.68 -16.11
CA CYS A 26 9.53 3.79 -15.83
C CYS A 26 8.57 4.57 -14.94
N ALA A 27 7.50 5.13 -15.51
CA ALA A 27 6.54 5.88 -14.75
C ALA A 27 5.87 4.87 -13.81
N ASP A 28 6.17 4.97 -12.52
CA ASP A 28 5.51 4.19 -11.49
C ASP A 28 4.00 4.40 -11.63
N LYS A 29 3.27 3.29 -11.82
CA LYS A 29 1.83 3.32 -12.12
C LYS A 29 0.97 3.78 -10.93
N HIS A 30 1.58 4.05 -9.78
CA HIS A 30 0.92 4.48 -8.55
C HIS A 30 1.76 5.56 -7.84
N PRO A 31 1.72 6.82 -8.30
CA PRO A 31 2.43 7.93 -7.63
C PRO A 31 2.02 8.08 -6.15
N ASP A 32 0.79 7.70 -5.83
CA ASP A 32 0.26 7.68 -4.46
C ASP A 32 0.99 6.65 -3.58
N TYR A 33 1.39 5.50 -4.15
CA TYR A 33 2.09 4.46 -3.39
C TYR A 33 3.46 4.94 -2.90
N GLN A 34 4.25 5.61 -3.74
CA GLN A 34 5.58 6.09 -3.33
C GLN A 34 5.49 7.15 -2.23
N THR A 35 4.47 8.01 -2.32
CA THR A 35 4.18 9.02 -1.31
C THR A 35 3.75 8.37 -0.01
N ASP A 36 2.79 7.44 -0.06
CA ASP A 36 2.32 6.68 1.10
C ASP A 36 3.47 5.90 1.75
N TYR A 37 4.30 5.21 0.95
CA TYR A 37 5.46 4.47 1.45
C TYR A 37 6.42 5.36 2.24
N SER A 38 6.66 6.59 1.78
CA SER A 38 7.57 7.53 2.42
C SER A 38 6.98 8.14 3.70
N ASN A 39 5.66 8.23 3.80
CA ASN A 39 4.94 8.81 4.94
C ASN A 39 4.66 7.79 6.05
N HIS A 40 4.86 6.50 5.80
CA HIS A 40 4.51 5.43 6.73
C HIS A 40 5.72 4.70 7.27
N ARG A 41 5.55 4.09 8.44
CA ARG A 41 6.55 3.16 8.98
C ARG A 41 6.69 1.96 8.05
N PRO A 42 7.91 1.44 7.83
CA PRO A 42 8.11 0.21 7.07
C PRO A 42 7.38 -0.97 7.72
N LEU A 43 6.75 -1.79 6.89
CA LEU A 43 6.19 -3.08 7.30
C LEU A 43 7.32 -4.10 7.44
N ARG A 44 7.38 -4.82 8.56
CA ARG A 44 8.29 -5.98 8.68
C ARG A 44 7.66 -7.17 7.98
N VAL A 45 8.42 -7.84 7.13
CA VAL A 45 7.91 -8.90 6.25
C VAL A 45 8.64 -10.21 6.51
N THR A 46 7.90 -11.31 6.61
CA THR A 46 8.41 -12.69 6.60
C THR A 46 7.65 -13.53 5.57
N GLY A 47 8.24 -14.65 5.14
CA GLY A 47 7.63 -15.53 4.14
C GLY A 47 7.95 -15.12 2.70
N HIS A 48 7.03 -15.43 1.77
CA HIS A 48 7.25 -15.31 0.33
C HIS A 48 6.13 -14.49 -0.35
N PRO A 49 6.11 -13.17 -0.17
CA PRO A 49 5.13 -12.33 -0.84
C PRO A 49 5.36 -12.26 -2.35
N SER A 50 4.28 -12.11 -3.11
CA SER A 50 4.36 -11.56 -4.46
C SER A 50 4.38 -10.02 -4.38
N THR A 51 4.79 -9.34 -5.45
CA THR A 51 4.79 -7.87 -5.49
C THR A 51 3.40 -7.30 -5.17
N GLY A 52 2.35 -7.89 -5.76
CA GLY A 52 0.99 -7.43 -5.56
C GLY A 52 0.44 -7.74 -4.17
N SER A 53 0.75 -8.92 -3.61
CA SER A 53 0.30 -9.24 -2.25
C SER A 53 0.98 -8.36 -1.20
N LEU A 54 2.27 -8.05 -1.37
CA LEU A 54 2.99 -7.13 -0.50
C LEU A 54 2.39 -5.71 -0.55
N GLU A 55 2.18 -5.19 -1.75
CA GLU A 55 1.61 -3.85 -1.94
C GLU A 55 0.23 -3.73 -1.30
N ALA A 56 -0.65 -4.73 -1.50
CA ALA A 56 -1.98 -4.72 -0.89
C ALA A 56 -1.91 -4.70 0.64
N VAL A 57 -1.04 -5.51 1.25
CA VAL A 57 -0.88 -5.55 2.72
C VAL A 57 -0.32 -4.24 3.26
N GLN A 58 0.64 -3.63 2.57
CA GLN A 58 1.18 -2.32 2.97
C GLN A 58 0.09 -1.27 2.96
N ARG A 59 -0.70 -1.19 1.87
CA ARG A 59 -1.85 -0.28 1.79
C ARG A 59 -2.83 -0.51 2.93
N VAL A 60 -3.15 -1.76 3.29
CA VAL A 60 -4.00 -2.06 4.46
C VAL A 60 -3.43 -1.42 5.72
N VAL A 61 -2.15 -1.66 6.04
CA VAL A 61 -1.51 -1.14 7.26
C VAL A 61 -1.46 0.38 7.28
N TRP A 62 -1.24 1.01 6.12
CA TRP A 62 -1.24 2.47 5.98
C TRP A 62 -2.63 3.06 6.22
N ARG A 63 -3.66 2.52 5.56
CA ARG A 63 -5.06 2.96 5.77
C ARG A 63 -5.50 2.75 7.22
N LEU A 64 -5.03 1.70 7.90
CA LEU A 64 -5.24 1.53 9.33
C LEU A 64 -4.55 2.62 10.16
N ALA A 65 -3.28 2.93 9.86
CA ALA A 65 -2.51 3.95 10.56
C ALA A 65 -3.12 5.36 10.41
N ASP A 66 -3.61 5.68 9.21
CA ASP A 66 -4.28 6.94 8.89
C ASP A 66 -5.72 7.02 9.43
N GLY A 67 -6.32 5.88 9.78
CA GLY A 67 -7.74 5.81 10.11
C GLY A 67 -8.64 6.04 8.89
N ASP A 68 -8.15 5.76 7.69
CA ASP A 68 -8.84 5.95 6.42
C ASP A 68 -9.84 4.81 6.14
N VAL A 69 -11.09 5.03 6.58
CA VAL A 69 -12.19 4.08 6.41
C VAL A 69 -12.49 3.79 4.94
N ASP A 70 -12.50 4.83 4.12
CA ASP A 70 -12.92 4.72 2.71
C ASP A 70 -11.80 4.06 1.89
N GLY A 71 -10.55 4.45 2.13
CA GLY A 71 -9.40 3.81 1.49
C GLY A 71 -9.20 2.36 1.91
N LEU A 72 -9.49 1.99 3.17
CA LEU A 72 -9.48 0.59 3.59
C LEU A 72 -10.62 -0.21 2.97
N ALA A 73 -11.83 0.36 2.91
CA ALA A 73 -12.99 -0.30 2.28
C ALA A 73 -12.79 -0.50 0.77
N ALA A 74 -12.09 0.41 0.10
CA ALA A 74 -11.78 0.32 -1.33
C ALA A 74 -10.81 -0.83 -1.68
N LEU A 75 -10.13 -1.42 -0.69
CA LEU A 75 -9.27 -2.59 -0.89
C LEU A 75 -10.06 -3.91 -0.87
N ASP A 76 -11.34 -3.89 -0.54
CA ASP A 76 -12.17 -5.11 -0.51
C ASP A 76 -12.38 -5.70 -1.91
N THR A 77 -12.30 -7.02 -2.01
CA THR A 77 -12.45 -7.76 -3.27
C THR A 77 -13.78 -8.49 -3.42
N GLU A 78 -14.60 -8.56 -2.36
CA GLU A 78 -15.87 -9.29 -2.39
C GLU A 78 -17.05 -8.40 -2.86
N GLY A 79 -16.86 -7.09 -2.84
CA GLY A 79 -17.84 -6.12 -3.33
C GLY A 79 -18.95 -5.83 -2.31
N GLY A 80 -19.76 -4.81 -2.59
CA GLY A 80 -20.75 -4.29 -1.65
C GLY A 80 -20.22 -3.22 -0.72
N ASP A 81 -20.91 -2.95 0.40
CA ASP A 81 -20.49 -1.92 1.37
C ASP A 81 -19.56 -2.50 2.43
N ALA A 82 -18.24 -2.42 2.19
CA ALA A 82 -17.21 -2.87 3.11
C ALA A 82 -16.87 -1.87 4.25
N ARG A 83 -17.46 -0.66 4.24
CA ARG A 83 -17.15 0.39 5.23
C ARG A 83 -17.45 -0.01 6.69
N PRO A 84 -18.49 -0.79 7.02
CA PRO A 84 -18.69 -1.29 8.38
C PRO A 84 -17.51 -2.13 8.88
N ALA A 85 -16.99 -3.04 8.05
CA ALA A 85 -15.83 -3.85 8.38
C ALA A 85 -14.56 -2.99 8.49
N ALA A 86 -14.34 -2.06 7.56
CA ALA A 86 -13.23 -1.10 7.62
C ALA A 86 -13.22 -0.31 8.94
N ARG A 87 -14.38 0.21 9.39
CA ARG A 87 -14.52 0.90 10.69
C ARG A 87 -14.17 -0.01 11.86
N ALA A 88 -14.58 -1.28 11.82
CA ALA A 88 -14.26 -2.24 12.87
C ALA A 88 -12.75 -2.51 12.94
N TRP A 89 -12.09 -2.66 11.79
CA TRP A 89 -10.64 -2.82 11.68
C TRP A 89 -9.87 -1.60 12.20
N ILE A 90 -10.25 -0.39 11.81
CA ILE A 90 -9.61 0.84 12.30
C ILE A 90 -9.76 0.97 13.82
N LYS A 91 -10.95 0.65 14.36
CA LYS A 91 -11.19 0.64 15.80
C LYS A 91 -10.31 -0.38 16.53
N ALA A 92 -10.11 -1.56 15.95
CA ALA A 92 -9.32 -2.63 16.56
C ALA A 92 -7.81 -2.35 16.49
N TYR A 93 -7.32 -1.95 15.31
CA TYR A 93 -5.90 -1.99 14.97
C TYR A 93 -5.29 -0.63 14.64
N GLY A 94 -6.07 0.39 14.29
CA GLY A 94 -5.54 1.65 13.77
C GLY A 94 -4.55 2.35 14.69
N ARG A 95 -4.81 2.34 16.01
CA ARG A 95 -3.86 2.90 17.00
C ARG A 95 -2.52 2.15 17.02
N ALA A 96 -2.54 0.82 16.91
CA ALA A 96 -1.33 0.01 16.92
C ALA A 96 -0.56 0.19 15.59
N ALA A 97 -1.27 0.18 14.46
CA ALA A 97 -0.70 0.44 13.14
C ALA A 97 -0.01 1.80 13.05
N ALA A 98 -0.57 2.84 13.69
CA ALA A 98 -0.01 4.19 13.66
C ALA A 98 1.23 4.38 14.54
N ARG A 99 1.36 3.63 15.64
CA ARG A 99 2.35 3.91 16.69
C ARG A 99 3.49 2.92 16.71
N ASP A 100 3.18 1.66 16.42
CA ASP A 100 4.06 0.53 16.67
C ASP A 100 4.49 -0.14 15.36
N GLU A 101 5.49 -1.01 15.45
CA GLU A 101 5.87 -1.87 14.32
C GLU A 101 4.80 -2.95 14.10
N VAL A 102 4.49 -3.21 12.83
CA VAL A 102 3.60 -4.29 12.38
C VAL A 102 4.43 -5.30 11.59
N THR A 103 4.25 -6.59 11.88
CA THR A 103 4.86 -7.67 11.10
C THR A 103 3.79 -8.38 10.29
N ALA A 104 4.05 -8.63 9.01
CA ALA A 104 3.23 -9.44 8.13
C ALA A 104 3.96 -10.74 7.78
N ASP A 105 3.36 -11.86 8.14
CA ASP A 105 3.82 -13.20 7.76
C ASP A 105 3.02 -13.72 6.57
N PHE A 106 3.68 -13.85 5.42
CA PHE A 106 3.09 -14.29 4.17
C PHE A 106 3.19 -15.81 4.06
N HIS A 107 2.07 -16.50 4.30
CA HIS A 107 1.99 -17.95 4.25
C HIS A 107 1.86 -18.46 2.82
N GLU A 108 2.55 -19.58 2.52
CA GLU A 108 2.56 -20.24 1.21
C GLU A 108 2.97 -19.30 0.05
N GLU A 109 2.87 -19.76 -1.19
CA GLU A 109 3.17 -18.95 -2.38
C GLU A 109 1.91 -18.21 -2.85
N GLY A 110 2.03 -16.88 -3.02
CA GLY A 110 0.92 -15.98 -3.32
C GLY A 110 0.73 -15.65 -4.80
N SER A 111 0.46 -16.64 -5.66
CA SER A 111 0.33 -16.42 -7.11
C SER A 111 -0.98 -15.71 -7.49
N VAL A 112 -2.10 -16.03 -6.82
CA VAL A 112 -3.42 -15.40 -7.08
C VAL A 112 -4.19 -15.06 -5.79
N ARG A 113 -3.83 -15.70 -4.68
CA ARG A 113 -4.32 -15.45 -3.33
C ARG A 113 -3.28 -15.91 -2.32
N GLN A 114 -3.28 -15.32 -1.14
CA GLN A 114 -2.34 -15.63 -0.08
C GLN A 114 -2.96 -15.33 1.28
N VAL A 115 -2.72 -16.20 2.27
CA VAL A 115 -3.06 -15.91 3.66
C VAL A 115 -1.90 -15.14 4.28
N VAL A 116 -2.21 -14.04 4.94
CA VAL A 116 -1.22 -13.21 5.64
C VAL A 116 -1.63 -13.06 7.10
N ALA A 117 -0.71 -13.33 8.01
CA ALA A 117 -0.90 -13.03 9.42
C ALA A 117 -0.29 -11.66 9.75
N LEU A 118 -1.13 -10.71 10.16
CA LEU A 118 -0.70 -9.41 10.67
C LEU A 118 -0.53 -9.48 12.18
N HIS A 119 0.69 -9.26 12.65
CA HIS A 119 1.04 -9.19 14.05
C HIS A 119 1.20 -7.72 14.45
N PHE A 120 0.27 -7.23 15.27
CA PHE A 120 0.36 -5.92 15.88
C PHE A 120 0.97 -6.02 17.28
N THR A 121 1.63 -4.94 17.73
CA THR A 121 2.18 -4.88 19.08
C THR A 121 1.07 -4.93 20.14
N GLY A 122 1.19 -5.86 21.10
CA GLY A 122 0.25 -6.08 22.19
C GLY A 122 -0.20 -7.55 22.34
N PRO A 123 -0.76 -7.95 23.49
CA PRO A 123 -1.25 -9.32 23.68
C PRO A 123 -2.45 -9.61 22.75
N ASP A 124 -2.43 -10.79 22.13
CA ASP A 124 -3.54 -11.35 21.33
C ASP A 124 -4.01 -10.47 20.15
N ARG A 125 -3.08 -9.76 19.49
CA ARG A 125 -3.35 -8.92 18.32
C ARG A 125 -2.78 -9.49 17.03
N THR A 126 -3.09 -10.75 16.75
CA THR A 126 -2.84 -11.35 15.43
C THR A 126 -4.14 -11.41 14.65
N GLN A 127 -4.12 -10.88 13.43
CA GLN A 127 -5.24 -10.92 12.50
C GLN A 127 -4.83 -11.65 11.23
N GLN A 128 -5.56 -12.70 10.87
CA GLN A 128 -5.42 -13.31 9.56
C GLN A 128 -6.18 -12.49 8.52
N LEU A 129 -5.59 -12.41 7.33
CA LEU A 129 -6.06 -11.64 6.19
C LEU A 129 -5.91 -12.50 4.94
N MET A 130 -6.99 -12.62 4.16
CA MET A 130 -6.89 -13.18 2.82
C MET A 130 -6.61 -12.05 1.84
N VAL A 131 -5.44 -12.09 1.21
CA VAL A 131 -5.03 -11.18 0.15
C VAL A 131 -5.25 -11.89 -1.18
N ARG A 132 -5.88 -11.26 -2.16
CA ARG A 132 -6.18 -11.91 -3.45
C ARG A 132 -6.30 -10.91 -4.58
N ILE A 133 -6.21 -11.43 -5.80
CA ILE A 133 -6.60 -10.69 -7.00
C ILE A 133 -8.13 -10.59 -7.05
N GLY A 134 -8.63 -9.36 -7.12
CA GLY A 134 -10.03 -9.01 -7.28
C GLY A 134 -10.37 -8.68 -8.73
N GLU A 135 -11.33 -7.77 -8.92
CA GLU A 135 -11.69 -7.29 -10.25
C GLU A 135 -10.52 -6.56 -10.92
N HIS A 136 -10.49 -6.58 -12.25
CA HIS A 136 -9.48 -5.90 -13.07
C HIS A 136 -8.02 -6.29 -12.73
N ASP A 137 -7.80 -7.53 -12.30
CA ASP A 137 -6.49 -8.05 -11.89
C ASP A 137 -5.80 -7.22 -10.80
N THR A 138 -6.59 -6.50 -9.99
CA THR A 138 -6.08 -5.64 -8.91
C THR A 138 -5.99 -6.43 -7.62
N TRP A 139 -4.85 -6.34 -6.94
CA TRP A 139 -4.67 -6.95 -5.64
C TRP A 139 -5.41 -6.18 -4.55
N GLY A 140 -6.11 -6.91 -3.70
CA GLY A 140 -6.83 -6.40 -2.55
C GLY A 140 -6.97 -7.47 -1.47
N ILE A 141 -7.98 -7.30 -0.62
CA ILE A 141 -8.23 -8.18 0.50
C ILE A 141 -9.69 -8.62 0.55
N VAL A 142 -9.94 -9.76 1.19
CA VAL A 142 -11.29 -10.09 1.66
C VAL A 142 -11.49 -9.38 2.99
N LEU A 143 -12.20 -8.25 2.98
CA LEU A 143 -12.40 -7.42 4.16
C LEU A 143 -13.68 -7.82 4.91
N VAL A 144 -13.52 -8.77 5.83
CA VAL A 144 -14.55 -9.16 6.80
C VAL A 144 -14.31 -8.49 8.15
N ASN A 145 -15.29 -8.54 9.06
CA ASN A 145 -15.09 -8.03 10.42
C ASN A 145 -13.85 -8.69 11.07
N PRO A 146 -13.06 -7.93 11.85
CA PRO A 146 -11.84 -8.46 12.42
C PRO A 146 -12.16 -9.50 13.50
N GLU A 147 -11.57 -10.68 13.35
CA GLU A 147 -11.61 -11.77 14.32
C GLU A 147 -10.20 -11.97 14.87
N PRO A 148 -9.81 -11.28 15.96
CA PRO A 148 -8.48 -11.45 16.53
C PRO A 148 -8.30 -12.90 16.97
N THR A 149 -7.24 -13.54 16.48
CA THR A 149 -6.94 -14.92 16.85
C THR A 149 -6.18 -14.92 18.16
N ASP A 150 -6.78 -15.49 19.21
CA ASP A 150 -6.07 -15.83 20.44
C ASP A 150 -5.03 -16.90 20.12
N VAL A 151 -3.73 -16.57 20.14
CA VAL A 151 -2.65 -17.56 19.95
C VAL A 151 -2.74 -18.70 20.99
N LYS A 152 -3.39 -18.44 22.13
CA LYS A 152 -3.66 -19.44 23.18
C LYS A 152 -4.71 -20.49 22.82
N LYS A 153 -5.53 -20.30 21.78
CA LYS A 153 -6.58 -21.27 21.38
C LYS A 153 -6.16 -22.22 20.27
N SER A 154 -5.06 -21.93 19.57
CA SER A 154 -4.45 -22.88 18.65
C SER A 154 -3.58 -23.86 19.45
N GLY A 155 -4.23 -24.78 20.17
CA GLY A 155 -3.55 -25.98 20.65
C GLY A 155 -2.93 -26.74 19.48
N PRO A 156 -1.86 -27.54 19.70
CA PRO A 156 -1.22 -28.28 18.62
C PRO A 156 -2.26 -29.16 17.91
N ALA A 157 -2.19 -29.19 16.58
CA ALA A 157 -3.05 -30.02 15.75
C ALA A 157 -3.09 -31.45 16.30
N PRO A 158 -4.26 -32.11 16.34
CA PRO A 158 -4.35 -33.47 16.84
C PRO A 158 -3.46 -34.37 15.97
N THR A 159 -2.39 -34.89 16.54
CA THR A 159 -1.61 -35.96 15.95
C THR A 159 -2.49 -37.20 15.90
N THR A 160 -2.97 -37.54 14.71
CA THR A 160 -3.62 -38.82 14.43
C THR A 160 -2.64 -39.94 14.78
N ARG A 161 -3.06 -40.83 15.67
CA ARG A 161 -2.38 -42.10 15.97
C ARG A 161 -3.22 -43.24 15.42
#